data_AF-A0A7K4H265-F1
#
_entry.id   AF-A0A7K4H265-F1
#
_cell.length_a   1.000
_cell.length_b   1.000
_cell.length_c   1.000
_cell.angle_alpha   90.00
_cell.angle_beta   90.00
_cell.angle_gamma   90.00
#
_symmetry.space_group_name_H-M   'P 1'
#
loop_
_entity.id
_entity.type
_entity.pdbx_description
1 polymer ?
#
loop_
_entity_poly.entity_id
_entity_poly.type
_entity_poly.pdbx_seq_one_letter_code
_entity_poly.pdbx_strand_id
1 'polypeptide(L)'
;MRVKKYLKIVKPSVKGSIMVLFGIFNSRLGIGIEIFTINLIYGPLAYLFIAFSGIMVIKLLQILDNPSHDSKLSKKRAIMLFGVLYLIGFILTIGNVIDNIAIYYLNIPILILTCLIGIFWCLFGFIGFKYRKNIIFVSILIETLVFTIGLIYGAFLNTYLIPYFIYFFFLSISFLQLSRELLKGFNGKKKTENLMEGKIRYNQQNILRYSFISEILAGFFLIVSIFLNISDSIWFLLLMIFGIVVVIFAGILTFESILEKKISYKIYSILKFGILIELIILLLIGS
;
A
#
# COMPACT_ATOMS: atom_id res chain seq x y z
N MET A 1 -27.11 4.58 -4.95
CA MET A 1 -26.45 3.30 -4.53
C MET A 1 -25.17 2.95 -5.32
N ARG A 2 -25.03 3.32 -6.61
CA ARG A 2 -23.87 2.95 -7.47
C ARG A 2 -22.54 3.63 -7.08
N VAL A 3 -22.54 4.94 -6.80
CA VAL A 3 -21.33 5.73 -6.47
C VAL A 3 -20.58 5.19 -5.25
N LYS A 4 -21.29 4.87 -4.15
CA LYS A 4 -20.69 4.29 -2.94
C LYS A 4 -19.94 2.97 -3.21
N LYS A 5 -20.34 2.19 -4.22
CA LYS A 5 -19.67 0.93 -4.59
C LYS A 5 -18.39 1.18 -5.38
N TYR A 6 -18.40 2.14 -6.31
CA TYR A 6 -17.19 2.54 -7.06
C TYR A 6 -16.14 3.19 -6.15
N LEU A 7 -16.57 4.08 -5.25
CA LEU A 7 -15.67 4.69 -4.26
C LEU A 7 -14.94 3.66 -3.39
N LYS A 8 -15.59 2.53 -3.06
CA LYS A 8 -14.93 1.44 -2.33
C LYS A 8 -13.82 0.77 -3.12
N ILE A 9 -13.93 0.71 -4.45
CA ILE A 9 -12.92 0.09 -5.32
C ILE A 9 -11.72 1.04 -5.50
N VAL A 10 -11.96 2.34 -5.65
CA VAL A 10 -10.89 3.34 -5.88
C VAL A 10 -10.15 3.69 -4.58
N LYS A 11 -10.75 3.44 -3.40
CA LYS A 11 -10.20 3.84 -2.10
C LYS A 11 -8.74 3.43 -1.85
N PRO A 12 -8.27 2.20 -2.15
CA PRO A 12 -6.87 1.84 -1.97
C PRO A 12 -5.94 2.70 -2.83
N SER A 13 -6.33 3.01 -4.07
CA SER A 13 -5.56 3.84 -4.99
C SER A 13 -5.46 5.30 -4.51
N VAL A 14 -6.56 5.85 -3.96
CA VAL A 14 -6.53 7.19 -3.31
C VAL A 14 -5.56 7.20 -2.14
N LYS A 15 -5.58 6.17 -1.29
CA LYS A 15 -4.62 6.07 -0.19
C LYS A 15 -3.18 5.97 -0.69
N GLY A 16 -2.94 5.21 -1.77
CA GLY A 16 -1.64 5.15 -2.42
C GLY A 16 -1.17 6.51 -2.93
N SER A 17 -2.04 7.30 -3.56
CA SER A 17 -1.74 8.68 -3.96
C SER A 17 -1.45 9.60 -2.78
N ILE A 18 -2.09 9.39 -1.63
CA ILE A 18 -1.74 10.12 -0.40
C ILE A 18 -0.32 9.72 0.06
N MET A 19 0.07 8.44 -0.03
CA MET A 19 1.44 8.01 0.26
C MET A 19 2.48 8.66 -0.66
N VAL A 20 2.13 8.94 -1.91
CA VAL A 20 2.99 9.72 -2.82
C VAL A 20 3.28 11.11 -2.26
N LEU A 21 2.29 11.79 -1.70
CA LEU A 21 2.50 13.09 -1.06
C LEU A 21 3.50 12.98 0.09
N PHE A 22 3.35 11.98 0.96
CA PHE A 22 4.32 11.73 2.03
C PHE A 22 5.74 11.51 1.51
N GLY A 23 5.89 10.77 0.41
CA GLY A 23 7.18 10.53 -0.23
C GLY A 23 7.81 11.82 -0.73
N ILE A 24 7.03 12.64 -1.45
CA ILE A 24 7.46 13.95 -1.98
C ILE A 24 7.86 14.88 -0.82
N PHE A 25 7.05 14.99 0.23
CA PHE A 25 7.37 15.86 1.36
C PHE A 25 8.65 15.45 2.08
N ASN A 26 8.88 14.15 2.26
CA ASN A 26 10.04 13.64 3.00
C ASN A 26 11.34 13.60 2.19
N SER A 27 11.28 13.84 0.88
CA SER A 27 12.45 13.92 0.01
C SER A 27 12.69 15.33 -0.56
N ARG A 28 12.01 16.36 -0.03
CA ARG A 28 12.02 17.73 -0.58
C ARG A 28 13.33 18.51 -0.40
N LEU A 29 14.21 18.07 0.50
CA LEU A 29 15.43 18.79 0.82
C LEU A 29 16.35 18.85 -0.41
N GLY A 30 16.77 20.06 -0.77
CA GLY A 30 17.62 20.30 -1.95
C GLY A 30 16.87 20.33 -3.28
N ILE A 31 15.54 20.35 -3.28
CA ILE A 31 14.71 20.37 -4.49
C ILE A 31 14.13 21.76 -4.72
N GLY A 32 14.29 22.27 -5.95
CA GLY A 32 13.73 23.55 -6.36
C GLY A 32 12.19 23.57 -6.22
N ILE A 33 11.65 24.73 -5.84
CA ILE A 33 10.21 24.87 -5.55
C ILE A 33 9.33 24.56 -6.77
N GLU A 34 9.84 24.81 -7.98
CA GLU A 34 9.15 24.51 -9.25
C GLU A 34 9.00 23.00 -9.46
N ILE A 35 10.10 22.25 -9.37
CA ILE A 35 10.11 20.77 -9.45
C ILE A 35 9.18 20.19 -8.38
N PHE A 36 9.30 20.68 -7.15
CA PHE A 36 8.46 20.24 -6.04
C PHE A 36 6.96 20.43 -6.35
N THR A 37 6.59 21.58 -6.92
CA THR A 37 5.19 21.90 -7.27
C THR A 37 4.68 21.02 -8.40
N ILE A 38 5.47 20.82 -9.46
CA ILE A 38 5.13 19.92 -10.57
C ILE A 38 4.91 18.50 -10.05
N ASN A 39 5.83 17.99 -9.23
CA ASN A 39 5.75 16.66 -8.64
C ASN A 39 4.53 16.51 -7.71
N LEU A 40 4.16 17.55 -6.96
CA LEU A 40 3.01 17.54 -6.07
C LEU A 40 1.68 17.41 -6.83
N ILE A 41 1.62 17.91 -8.07
CA ILE A 41 0.44 17.81 -8.94
C ILE A 41 0.45 16.48 -9.72
N TYR A 42 1.49 16.26 -10.53
CA TYR A 42 1.54 15.12 -11.44
C TYR A 42 1.75 13.80 -10.72
N GLY A 43 2.57 13.77 -9.67
CA GLY A 43 2.94 12.55 -8.96
C GLY A 43 1.72 11.79 -8.40
N PRO A 44 0.93 12.40 -7.50
CA PRO A 44 -0.26 11.76 -6.94
C PRO A 44 -1.31 11.38 -7.98
N LEU A 45 -1.48 12.20 -9.02
CA LEU A 45 -2.42 11.94 -10.12
C LEU A 45 -1.97 10.75 -10.97
N ALA A 46 -0.72 10.74 -11.43
CA ALA A 46 -0.14 9.62 -12.19
C ALA A 46 -0.25 8.32 -11.39
N TYR A 47 0.16 8.35 -10.12
CA TYR A 47 0.09 7.19 -9.25
C TYR A 47 -1.34 6.74 -8.97
N LEU A 48 -2.33 7.65 -8.90
CA LEU A 48 -3.73 7.28 -8.72
C LEU A 48 -4.17 6.29 -9.80
N PHE A 49 -3.83 6.57 -11.06
CA PHE A 49 -4.19 5.73 -12.19
C PHE A 49 -3.37 4.43 -12.24
N ILE A 50 -2.07 4.49 -11.93
CA ILE A 50 -1.19 3.30 -11.84
C ILE A 50 -1.66 2.37 -10.71
N ALA A 51 -1.96 2.92 -9.54
CA ALA A 51 -2.50 2.19 -8.40
C ALA A 51 -3.88 1.59 -8.72
N PHE A 52 -4.72 2.33 -9.45
CA PHE A 52 -6.04 1.86 -9.82
C PHE A 52 -6.00 0.73 -10.85
N SER A 53 -5.00 0.73 -11.75
CA SER A 53 -4.76 -0.41 -12.63
C SER A 53 -4.38 -1.67 -11.83
N GLY A 54 -3.52 -1.56 -10.81
CA GLY A 54 -3.23 -2.66 -9.88
C GLY A 54 -4.48 -3.25 -9.21
N ILE A 55 -5.44 -2.40 -8.80
CA ILE A 55 -6.74 -2.87 -8.26
C ILE A 55 -7.59 -3.59 -9.31
N MET A 56 -7.50 -3.23 -10.60
CA MET A 56 -8.17 -3.99 -11.67
C MET A 56 -7.62 -5.41 -11.81
N VAL A 57 -6.32 -5.63 -11.53
CA VAL A 57 -5.74 -6.98 -11.48
C VAL A 57 -6.41 -7.80 -10.36
N ILE A 58 -6.57 -7.23 -9.16
CA ILE A 58 -7.30 -7.89 -8.07
C ILE A 58 -8.73 -8.26 -8.50
N LYS A 59 -9.43 -7.34 -9.18
CA LYS A 59 -10.80 -7.60 -9.66
C LYS A 59 -10.84 -8.71 -10.70
N LEU A 60 -9.87 -8.73 -11.61
CA LEU A 60 -9.74 -9.78 -12.60
C LEU A 60 -9.52 -11.15 -11.94
N LEU A 61 -8.65 -11.23 -10.93
CA LEU A 61 -8.43 -12.46 -10.16
C LEU A 61 -9.72 -12.92 -9.45
N GLN A 62 -10.47 -12.01 -8.84
CA GLN A 62 -11.76 -12.33 -8.19
C GLN A 62 -12.81 -12.88 -9.17
N ILE A 63 -12.89 -12.30 -10.38
CA ILE A 63 -13.80 -12.77 -11.44
C ILE A 63 -13.43 -14.19 -11.90
N LEU A 64 -12.13 -14.49 -11.95
CA LEU A 64 -11.63 -15.80 -12.38
C LEU A 64 -11.81 -16.90 -11.33
N ASP A 65 -11.78 -16.54 -10.05
CA ASP A 65 -11.99 -17.48 -8.94
C ASP A 65 -13.46 -17.87 -8.79
N ASN A 66 -14.38 -16.92 -9.02
CA ASN A 66 -15.81 -17.17 -8.89
C ASN A 66 -16.63 -16.49 -10.01
N PRO A 67 -16.85 -17.17 -11.15
CA PRO A 67 -17.52 -16.59 -12.32
C PRO A 67 -19.04 -16.39 -12.13
N SER A 68 -19.67 -17.05 -11.15
CA SER A 68 -21.07 -16.81 -10.76
C SER A 68 -21.22 -15.59 -9.84
N HIS A 69 -20.11 -15.03 -9.36
CA HIS A 69 -20.14 -13.79 -8.62
C HIS A 69 -20.63 -12.69 -9.57
N ASP A 70 -21.74 -12.05 -9.20
CA ASP A 70 -22.44 -10.99 -9.94
C ASP A 70 -21.57 -9.71 -10.09
N SER A 71 -20.41 -9.86 -10.73
CA SER A 71 -19.51 -8.79 -11.11
C SER A 71 -20.02 -8.23 -12.42
N LYS A 72 -20.74 -7.11 -12.34
CA LYS A 72 -21.13 -6.30 -13.52
C LYS A 72 -19.95 -5.93 -14.44
N LEU A 73 -18.71 -6.12 -13.98
CA LEU A 73 -17.50 -5.98 -14.74
C LEU A 73 -17.11 -7.33 -15.35
N SER A 74 -17.19 -7.45 -16.68
CA SER A 74 -16.73 -8.64 -17.39
C SER A 74 -15.20 -8.73 -17.40
N LYS A 75 -14.64 -9.94 -17.54
CA LYS A 75 -13.19 -10.17 -17.69
C LYS A 75 -12.56 -9.25 -18.75
N LYS A 76 -13.18 -9.16 -19.93
CA LYS A 76 -12.72 -8.29 -21.03
C LYS A 76 -12.65 -6.82 -20.59
N ARG A 77 -13.67 -6.32 -19.89
CA ARG A 77 -13.69 -4.94 -19.37
C ARG A 77 -12.62 -4.70 -18.31
N ALA A 78 -12.35 -5.67 -17.42
CA ALA A 78 -11.29 -5.54 -16.42
C ALA A 78 -9.90 -5.43 -17.05
N ILE A 79 -9.59 -6.25 -18.07
CA ILE A 79 -8.32 -6.18 -18.82
C ILE A 79 -8.20 -4.84 -19.55
N MET A 80 -9.26 -4.42 -20.23
CA MET A 80 -9.28 -3.13 -20.92
C MET A 80 -9.07 -1.96 -19.95
N LEU A 81 -9.77 -1.93 -18.82
CA LEU A 81 -9.59 -0.89 -17.80
C LEU A 81 -8.19 -0.91 -17.19
N PHE A 82 -7.61 -2.08 -16.94
CA PHE A 82 -6.22 -2.18 -16.50
C PHE A 82 -5.28 -1.46 -17.47
N GLY A 83 -5.37 -1.80 -18.77
CA GLY A 83 -4.52 -1.21 -19.80
C GLY A 83 -4.73 0.31 -19.94
N VAL A 84 -5.98 0.77 -20.01
CA VAL A 84 -6.30 2.20 -20.16
C VAL A 84 -5.85 3.01 -18.95
N LEU A 85 -6.13 2.54 -17.72
CA LEU A 85 -5.73 3.25 -16.50
C LEU A 85 -4.21 3.31 -16.37
N TYR A 86 -3.52 2.19 -16.63
CA TYR A 86 -2.06 2.17 -16.61
C TYR A 86 -1.47 3.12 -17.65
N LEU A 87 -2.01 3.12 -18.88
CA LEU A 87 -1.56 4.01 -19.96
C LEU A 87 -1.75 5.49 -19.60
N ILE A 88 -2.89 5.87 -19.01
CA ILE A 88 -3.13 7.24 -18.53
C ILE A 88 -2.08 7.64 -17.50
N GLY A 89 -1.84 6.80 -16.48
CA GLY A 89 -0.82 7.06 -15.46
C GLY A 89 0.60 7.14 -16.03
N PHE A 90 0.90 6.32 -17.04
CA PHE A 90 2.18 6.35 -17.75
C PHE A 90 2.37 7.64 -18.56
N ILE A 91 1.35 8.07 -19.31
CA ILE A 91 1.35 9.34 -20.05
C ILE A 91 1.54 10.53 -19.10
N LEU A 92 0.86 10.56 -17.95
CA LEU A 92 1.05 11.59 -16.94
C LEU A 92 2.48 11.58 -16.36
N THR A 93 3.08 10.40 -16.21
CA THR A 93 4.49 10.30 -15.81
C THR A 93 5.40 10.87 -16.90
N ILE A 94 5.15 10.58 -18.18
CA ILE A 94 5.89 11.18 -19.30
C ILE A 94 5.76 12.71 -19.29
N GLY A 95 4.55 13.24 -19.11
CA GLY A 95 4.31 14.68 -19.00
C GLY A 95 5.14 15.30 -17.87
N ASN A 96 5.13 14.68 -16.68
CA ASN A 96 5.97 15.10 -15.56
C ASN A 96 7.47 15.11 -15.91
N VAL A 97 7.94 14.09 -16.64
CA VAL A 97 9.35 14.02 -17.06
C VAL A 97 9.69 15.08 -18.09
N ILE A 98 8.81 15.35 -19.07
CA ILE A 98 9.02 16.41 -20.06
C ILE A 98 9.10 17.77 -19.37
N ASP A 99 8.16 18.05 -18.46
CA ASP A 99 8.12 19.31 -17.71
C ASP A 99 9.38 19.49 -16.84
N ASN A 100 9.94 18.42 -16.25
CA ASN A 100 11.18 18.49 -15.47
C ASN A 100 12.45 18.53 -16.33
N ILE A 101 12.51 17.81 -17.45
CA ILE A 101 13.67 17.81 -18.35
C ILE A 101 13.85 19.19 -18.97
N ALA A 102 12.74 19.86 -19.34
CA ALA A 102 12.77 21.22 -19.87
C ALA A 102 13.47 22.22 -18.92
N ILE A 103 13.53 21.90 -17.62
CA ILE A 103 14.07 22.81 -16.60
C ILE A 103 15.44 22.33 -16.09
N TYR A 104 15.67 21.03 -15.83
CA TYR A 104 16.86 20.58 -15.06
C TYR A 104 17.49 19.21 -15.42
N TYR A 105 17.17 18.57 -16.57
CA TYR A 105 17.73 17.25 -16.96
C TYR A 105 17.51 16.10 -15.94
N LEU A 106 16.53 16.23 -15.04
CA LEU A 106 16.16 15.22 -14.06
C LEU A 106 14.92 14.43 -14.51
N ASN A 107 14.83 13.17 -14.08
CA ASN A 107 13.68 12.25 -14.04
C ASN A 107 13.55 11.09 -15.05
N ILE A 108 14.56 10.66 -15.80
CA ILE A 108 14.44 9.40 -16.60
C ILE A 108 14.12 8.14 -15.73
N PRO A 109 14.75 7.92 -14.57
CA PRO A 109 14.48 6.79 -13.70
C PRO A 109 13.05 6.69 -13.15
N ILE A 110 12.25 7.77 -13.09
CA ILE A 110 10.83 7.62 -12.69
C ILE A 110 10.05 6.83 -13.75
N LEU A 111 10.37 6.96 -15.04
CA LEU A 111 9.76 6.16 -16.09
C LEU A 111 10.11 4.68 -15.91
N ILE A 112 11.37 4.39 -15.56
CA ILE A 112 11.81 3.04 -15.25
C ILE A 112 11.02 2.49 -14.06
N LEU A 113 10.88 3.27 -12.97
CA LEU A 113 10.09 2.86 -11.81
C LEU A 113 8.63 2.60 -12.16
N THR A 114 7.98 3.47 -12.95
CA THR A 114 6.60 3.26 -13.41
C THR A 114 6.47 1.97 -14.22
N CYS A 115 7.41 1.71 -15.15
CA CYS A 115 7.48 0.46 -15.90
C CYS A 115 7.61 -0.75 -14.99
N LEU A 116 8.50 -0.70 -13.99
CA LEU A 116 8.67 -1.76 -13.00
C LEU A 116 7.37 -2.02 -12.23
N ILE A 117 6.66 -0.98 -11.79
CA ILE A 117 5.36 -1.13 -11.11
C ILE A 117 4.35 -1.84 -12.02
N GLY A 118 4.29 -1.47 -13.30
CA GLY A 118 3.44 -2.16 -14.29
C GLY A 118 3.79 -3.64 -14.45
N ILE A 119 5.08 -3.95 -14.56
CA ILE A 119 5.59 -5.33 -14.62
C ILE A 119 5.20 -6.10 -13.35
N PHE A 120 5.36 -5.49 -12.17
CA PHE A 120 4.95 -6.08 -10.91
C PHE A 120 3.45 -6.42 -10.88
N TRP A 121 2.57 -5.52 -11.35
CA TRP A 121 1.13 -5.81 -11.45
C TRP A 121 0.83 -7.01 -12.37
N CYS A 122 1.49 -7.08 -13.52
CA CYS A 122 1.36 -8.21 -14.42
C CYS A 122 1.87 -9.52 -13.79
N LEU A 123 3.01 -9.49 -13.09
CA LEU A 123 3.58 -10.65 -12.41
C LEU A 123 2.66 -11.16 -11.29
N PHE A 124 2.15 -10.28 -10.43
CA PHE A 124 1.21 -10.68 -9.39
C PHE A 124 -0.11 -11.19 -9.97
N GLY A 125 -0.61 -10.59 -11.05
CA GLY A 125 -1.76 -11.09 -11.79
C GLY A 125 -1.52 -12.50 -12.34
N PHE A 126 -0.35 -12.75 -12.91
CA PHE A 126 0.04 -14.06 -13.41
C PHE A 126 0.17 -15.11 -12.29
N ILE A 127 0.84 -14.76 -11.18
CA ILE A 127 0.98 -15.63 -10.00
C ILE A 127 -0.41 -15.95 -9.44
N GLY A 128 -1.29 -14.96 -9.28
CA GLY A 128 -2.65 -15.17 -8.82
C GLY A 128 -3.45 -16.10 -9.74
N PHE A 129 -3.28 -15.97 -11.06
CA PHE A 129 -3.93 -16.85 -12.03
C PHE A 129 -3.42 -18.29 -11.97
N LYS A 130 -2.09 -18.46 -11.92
CA LYS A 130 -1.43 -19.78 -11.88
C LYS A 130 -1.75 -20.52 -10.57
N TYR A 131 -1.75 -19.81 -9.45
CA TYR A 131 -1.97 -20.37 -8.12
C TYR A 131 -3.35 -19.99 -7.59
N ARG A 132 -4.42 -20.50 -8.22
CA ARG A 132 -5.82 -20.18 -7.85
C ARG A 132 -6.11 -20.31 -6.34
N LYS A 133 -5.54 -21.32 -5.68
CA LYS A 133 -5.67 -21.55 -4.23
C LYS A 133 -5.17 -20.38 -3.36
N ASN A 134 -4.31 -19.52 -3.90
CA ASN A 134 -3.68 -18.38 -3.21
C ASN A 134 -4.20 -17.02 -3.72
N ILE A 135 -5.27 -16.95 -4.52
CA ILE A 135 -5.79 -15.69 -5.09
C ILE A 135 -6.07 -14.64 -4.01
N ILE A 136 -6.64 -15.06 -2.88
CA ILE A 136 -6.96 -14.15 -1.76
C ILE A 136 -5.67 -13.54 -1.18
N PHE A 137 -4.65 -14.37 -0.95
CA PHE A 137 -3.37 -13.92 -0.40
C PHE A 137 -2.65 -12.98 -1.38
N VAL A 138 -2.59 -13.34 -2.66
CA VAL A 138 -2.03 -12.48 -3.72
C VAL A 138 -2.77 -11.15 -3.80
N SER A 139 -4.11 -11.17 -3.69
CA SER A 139 -4.91 -9.94 -3.68
C SER A 139 -4.59 -9.04 -2.49
N ILE A 140 -4.37 -9.61 -1.30
CA ILE A 140 -3.96 -8.88 -0.09
C ILE A 140 -2.58 -8.27 -0.27
N LEU A 141 -1.63 -9.00 -0.87
CA LEU A 141 -0.31 -8.48 -1.20
C LEU A 141 -0.39 -7.31 -2.18
N ILE A 142 -1.16 -7.42 -3.26
CA ILE A 142 -1.37 -6.32 -4.20
C ILE A 142 -2.01 -5.12 -3.49
N GLU A 143 -3.07 -5.30 -2.70
CA GLU A 143 -3.72 -4.19 -1.98
C GLU A 143 -2.76 -3.49 -1.00
N THR A 144 -1.86 -4.25 -0.36
CA THR A 144 -0.82 -3.72 0.52
C THR A 144 0.21 -2.90 -0.27
N LEU A 145 0.74 -3.45 -1.36
CA LEU A 145 1.75 -2.79 -2.19
C LEU A 145 1.21 -1.56 -2.92
N VAL A 146 -0.04 -1.62 -3.41
CA VAL A 146 -0.73 -0.47 -4.03
C VAL A 146 -0.81 0.70 -3.05
N PHE A 147 -0.95 0.42 -1.75
CA PHE A 147 -0.93 1.46 -0.73
C PHE A 147 0.49 1.98 -0.49
N THR A 148 1.46 1.11 -0.23
CA THR A 148 2.76 1.54 0.30
C THR A 148 3.80 1.93 -0.73
N ILE A 149 3.78 1.36 -1.94
CA ILE A 149 4.72 1.74 -3.02
C ILE A 149 4.60 3.22 -3.36
N GLY A 150 3.43 3.84 -3.13
CA GLY A 150 3.23 5.29 -3.28
C GLY A 150 4.28 6.11 -2.53
N LEU A 151 4.71 5.67 -1.33
CA LEU A 151 5.74 6.36 -0.55
C LEU A 151 7.09 6.41 -1.29
N ILE A 152 7.53 5.27 -1.81
CA ILE A 152 8.78 5.15 -2.58
C ILE A 152 8.66 5.90 -3.91
N TYR A 153 7.53 5.75 -4.60
CA TYR A 153 7.25 6.46 -5.84
C TYR A 153 7.33 7.98 -5.66
N GLY A 154 6.72 8.50 -4.60
CA GLY A 154 6.76 9.93 -4.27
C GLY A 154 8.16 10.43 -3.98
N ALA A 155 8.96 9.66 -3.23
CA ALA A 155 10.34 10.04 -2.95
C ALA A 155 11.20 10.05 -4.22
N PHE A 156 11.00 9.07 -5.12
CA PHE A 156 11.71 8.93 -6.40
C PHE A 156 11.42 10.05 -7.41
N LEU A 157 10.27 10.73 -7.30
CA LEU A 157 9.94 11.89 -8.15
C LEU A 157 10.90 13.06 -7.93
N ASN A 158 11.44 13.11 -6.73
CA ASN A 158 12.17 14.23 -6.18
C ASN A 158 13.69 13.97 -6.23
N THR A 159 14.12 12.78 -5.86
CA THR A 159 15.53 12.37 -5.89
C THR A 159 15.67 10.87 -6.07
N TYR A 160 16.72 10.42 -6.77
CA TYR A 160 17.06 8.99 -6.86
C TYR A 160 17.76 8.49 -5.59
N LEU A 161 18.40 9.39 -4.84
CA LEU A 161 19.06 9.09 -3.57
C LEU A 161 18.04 9.27 -2.44
N ILE A 162 17.10 8.33 -2.36
CA ILE A 162 16.06 8.35 -1.33
C ILE A 162 16.72 8.18 0.05
N PRO A 163 16.40 9.07 1.01
CA PRO A 163 16.87 8.92 2.39
C PRO A 163 16.49 7.56 2.99
N TYR A 164 17.43 6.93 3.71
CA TYR A 164 17.25 5.57 4.24
C TYR A 164 16.01 5.40 5.12
N PHE A 165 15.62 6.43 5.87
CA PHE A 165 14.43 6.36 6.73
C PHE A 165 13.14 6.12 5.95
N ILE A 166 13.03 6.65 4.72
CA ILE A 166 11.83 6.45 3.88
C ILE A 166 11.67 4.97 3.55
N TYR A 167 12.77 4.23 3.33
CA TYR A 167 12.71 2.78 3.11
C TYR A 167 12.26 2.02 4.36
N PHE A 168 12.72 2.40 5.55
CA PHE A 168 12.30 1.73 6.78
C PHE A 168 10.84 2.04 7.13
N PHE A 169 10.37 3.28 6.95
CA PHE A 169 8.94 3.60 7.07
C PHE A 169 8.11 2.88 6.01
N PHE A 170 8.59 2.80 4.76
CA PHE A 170 7.94 2.01 3.72
C PHE A 170 7.75 0.56 4.17
N LEU A 171 8.79 -0.08 4.71
CA LEU A 171 8.73 -1.46 5.18
C LEU A 171 7.82 -1.61 6.40
N SER A 172 7.94 -0.74 7.41
CA SER A 172 7.08 -0.77 8.59
C SER A 172 5.61 -0.64 8.24
N ILE A 173 5.25 0.41 7.49
CA ILE A 173 3.88 0.66 7.04
C ILE A 173 3.38 -0.52 6.19
N SER A 174 4.24 -1.11 5.34
CA SER A 174 3.88 -2.26 4.50
C SER A 174 3.54 -3.48 5.35
N PHE A 175 4.34 -3.79 6.36
CA PHE A 175 4.10 -4.95 7.22
C PHE A 175 2.89 -4.74 8.15
N LEU A 176 2.68 -3.55 8.71
CA LEU A 176 1.45 -3.24 9.46
C LEU A 176 0.21 -3.30 8.56
N GLN A 177 0.30 -2.77 7.35
CA GLN A 177 -0.78 -2.83 6.38
C GLN A 177 -1.09 -4.28 6.00
N LEU A 178 -0.06 -5.11 5.77
CA LEU A 178 -0.20 -6.53 5.49
C LEU A 178 -0.91 -7.25 6.63
N SER A 179 -0.45 -7.07 7.87
CA SER A 179 -1.10 -7.63 9.06
C SER A 179 -2.59 -7.24 9.11
N ARG A 180 -2.87 -5.95 8.90
CA ARG A 180 -4.25 -5.43 8.95
C ARG A 180 -5.15 -6.05 7.89
N GLU A 181 -4.71 -6.13 6.64
CA GLU A 181 -5.52 -6.68 5.55
C GLU A 181 -5.69 -8.21 5.69
N LEU A 182 -4.68 -8.93 6.20
CA LEU A 182 -4.78 -10.34 6.57
C LEU A 182 -5.92 -10.59 7.58
N LEU A 183 -5.97 -9.82 8.67
CA LEU A 183 -7.01 -9.96 9.70
C LEU A 183 -8.40 -9.53 9.21
N LYS A 184 -8.47 -8.47 8.38
CA LYS A 184 -9.74 -7.99 7.80
C LYS A 184 -10.38 -9.01 6.86
N GLY A 185 -9.56 -9.78 6.12
CA GLY A 185 -10.04 -10.86 5.25
C GLY A 185 -10.92 -11.89 5.97
N PHE A 186 -10.67 -12.10 7.27
CA PHE A 186 -11.38 -13.05 8.13
C PHE A 186 -12.55 -12.45 8.91
N ASN A 187 -12.47 -11.18 9.28
CA ASN A 187 -13.52 -10.50 10.06
C ASN A 187 -14.78 -10.15 9.23
N GLY A 188 -14.83 -10.51 7.95
CA GLY A 188 -15.99 -10.33 7.09
C GLY A 188 -17.15 -11.23 7.48
N LYS A 189 -17.94 -10.78 8.47
CA LYS A 189 -19.31 -11.18 8.84
C LYS A 189 -19.81 -12.54 8.32
N LYS A 190 -20.12 -13.44 9.27
CA LYS A 190 -21.07 -14.57 9.23
C LYS A 190 -22.49 -14.26 8.64
N LYS A 191 -22.73 -13.15 7.92
CA LYS A 191 -24.10 -12.67 7.57
C LYS A 191 -24.47 -12.76 6.08
N THR A 192 -23.80 -13.58 5.28
CA THR A 192 -24.33 -13.94 3.95
C THR A 192 -24.11 -15.42 3.71
N GLU A 193 -25.07 -16.21 4.16
CA GLU A 193 -25.20 -17.67 4.06
C GLU A 193 -25.18 -18.23 2.63
N ASN A 194 -24.91 -17.45 1.59
CA ASN A 194 -24.79 -17.96 0.20
C ASN A 194 -23.70 -17.27 -0.64
N LEU A 195 -22.82 -16.44 -0.05
CA LEU A 195 -21.87 -15.62 -0.82
C LEU A 195 -20.39 -15.93 -0.57
N MET A 196 -20.09 -16.91 0.29
CA MET A 196 -18.73 -17.14 0.79
C MET A 196 -18.44 -18.61 1.12
N GLU A 197 -19.04 -19.59 0.44
CA GLU A 197 -18.63 -21.00 0.57
C GLU A 197 -17.24 -21.27 -0.07
N GLY A 198 -16.69 -20.31 -0.81
CA GLY A 198 -15.27 -20.29 -1.22
C GLY A 198 -14.33 -19.60 -0.22
N LYS A 199 -14.84 -19.07 0.91
CA LYS A 199 -13.98 -18.44 1.90
C LYS A 199 -13.34 -19.47 2.80
N ILE A 200 -12.07 -19.73 2.46
CA ILE A 200 -11.00 -20.03 3.41
C ILE A 200 -11.04 -21.49 3.92
N ARG A 201 -10.45 -22.38 3.12
CA ARG A 201 -9.61 -23.48 3.65
C ARG A 201 -8.19 -22.99 3.96
N TYR A 202 -7.99 -21.70 4.21
CA TYR A 202 -6.73 -21.21 4.76
C TYR A 202 -6.80 -21.33 6.27
N ASN A 203 -5.91 -22.12 6.87
CA ASN A 203 -5.91 -22.33 8.32
C ASN A 203 -5.87 -20.96 9.02
N GLN A 204 -6.91 -20.61 9.78
CA GLN A 204 -7.02 -19.34 10.52
C GLN A 204 -5.77 -19.09 11.37
N GLN A 205 -5.17 -20.16 11.89
CA GLN A 205 -3.91 -20.11 12.62
C GLN A 205 -2.74 -19.61 11.77
N ASN A 206 -2.63 -20.03 10.51
CA ASN A 206 -1.55 -19.59 9.63
C ASN A 206 -1.66 -18.08 9.37
N ILE A 207 -2.87 -17.55 9.23
CA ILE A 207 -3.06 -16.13 8.95
C ILE A 207 -2.78 -15.26 10.17
N LEU A 208 -3.20 -15.70 11.35
CA LEU A 208 -2.77 -15.07 12.60
C LEU A 208 -1.24 -15.13 12.76
N ARG A 209 -0.59 -16.25 12.42
CA ARG A 209 0.88 -16.36 12.44
C ARG A 209 1.56 -15.40 11.46
N TYR A 210 1.08 -15.29 10.22
CA TYR A 210 1.65 -14.34 9.25
C TYR A 210 1.41 -12.89 9.64
N SER A 211 0.25 -12.58 10.22
CA SER A 211 -0.08 -11.27 10.80
C SER A 211 0.88 -10.92 11.93
N PHE A 212 1.11 -11.83 12.88
CA PHE A 212 2.06 -11.66 13.98
C PHE A 212 3.51 -11.49 13.50
N ILE A 213 3.97 -12.30 12.55
CA ILE A 213 5.32 -12.15 11.95
C ILE A 213 5.46 -10.77 11.30
N SER A 214 4.41 -10.30 10.60
CA SER A 214 4.42 -8.97 9.98
C SER A 214 4.51 -7.87 11.04
N GLU A 215 3.79 -7.98 12.16
CA GLU A 215 3.87 -7.03 13.27
C GLU A 215 5.27 -6.97 13.90
N ILE A 216 5.93 -8.12 14.08
CA ILE A 216 7.32 -8.17 14.56
C ILE A 216 8.26 -7.46 13.58
N LEU A 217 8.13 -7.74 12.28
CA LEU A 217 8.96 -7.10 11.26
C LEU A 217 8.72 -5.58 11.21
N ALA A 218 7.47 -5.12 11.34
CA ALA A 218 7.17 -3.70 11.44
C ALA A 218 7.83 -3.06 12.67
N GLY A 219 7.70 -3.67 13.84
CA GLY A 219 8.35 -3.22 15.07
C GLY A 219 9.87 -3.13 14.93
N PHE A 220 10.49 -4.11 14.27
CA PHE A 220 11.92 -4.09 13.97
C PHE A 220 12.30 -2.88 13.10
N PHE A 221 11.61 -2.62 12.00
CA PHE A 221 11.91 -1.47 11.12
C PHE A 221 11.67 -0.11 11.81
N LEU A 222 10.67 -0.01 12.70
CA LEU A 222 10.50 1.18 13.54
C LEU A 222 11.69 1.39 14.48
N ILE A 223 12.12 0.34 15.19
CA ILE A 223 13.26 0.44 16.11
C ILE A 223 14.52 0.87 15.35
N VAL A 224 14.80 0.27 14.19
CA VAL A 224 15.95 0.64 13.35
C VAL A 224 15.88 2.12 12.92
N SER A 225 14.67 2.62 12.62
CA SER A 225 14.49 4.02 12.21
C SER A 225 14.85 5.04 13.30
N ILE A 226 14.81 4.66 14.58
CA ILE A 226 15.25 5.55 15.69
C ILE A 226 16.74 5.86 15.60
N PHE A 227 17.55 4.92 15.12
CA PHE A 227 19.01 5.06 15.07
C PHE A 227 19.52 5.83 13.83
N LEU A 228 18.63 6.26 12.93
CA LEU A 228 19.03 6.95 11.70
C LEU A 228 19.42 8.42 11.88
N ASN A 229 19.58 8.89 13.13
CA ASN A 229 19.97 10.26 13.47
C ASN A 229 19.17 11.33 12.70
N ILE A 230 17.86 11.09 12.55
CA ILE A 230 16.94 12.04 11.94
C ILE A 230 16.80 13.19 12.93
N SER A 231 17.16 14.41 12.47
CA SER A 231 17.19 15.69 13.19
C SER A 231 16.47 15.69 14.56
N ASP A 232 17.23 16.03 15.62
CA ASP A 232 16.97 15.95 17.08
C ASP A 232 15.64 16.57 17.59
N SER A 233 14.51 16.15 17.05
CA SER A 233 13.20 16.51 17.55
C SER A 233 12.79 15.54 18.63
N ILE A 234 12.73 16.00 19.88
CA ILE A 234 12.15 15.26 21.02
C ILE A 234 10.76 14.68 20.65
N TRP A 235 9.98 15.41 19.84
CA TRP A 235 8.67 14.97 19.36
C TRP A 235 8.74 13.75 18.43
N PHE A 236 9.75 13.67 17.57
CA PHE A 236 9.98 12.49 16.73
C PHE A 236 10.24 11.26 17.61
N LEU A 237 11.15 11.38 18.59
CA LEU A 237 11.47 10.28 19.50
C LEU A 237 10.25 9.83 20.31
N LEU A 238 9.49 10.77 20.88
CA LEU A 238 8.27 10.48 21.64
C LEU A 238 7.24 9.72 20.81
N LEU A 239 6.99 10.15 19.56
CA LEU A 239 6.03 9.48 18.68
C LEU A 239 6.55 8.13 18.20
N MET A 240 7.85 7.97 17.96
CA MET A 240 8.45 6.68 17.62
C MET A 240 8.27 5.67 18.76
N ILE A 241 8.55 6.07 20.01
CA ILE A 241 8.31 5.23 21.20
C ILE A 241 6.82 4.88 21.29
N PHE A 242 5.93 5.85 21.10
CA PHE A 242 4.49 5.60 21.13
C PHE A 242 4.04 4.63 20.01
N GLY A 243 4.57 4.78 18.80
CA GLY A 243 4.33 3.86 17.68
C GLY A 243 4.76 2.43 18.02
N ILE A 244 5.97 2.26 18.58
CA ILE A 244 6.49 0.95 19.02
C ILE A 244 5.57 0.32 20.07
N VAL A 245 5.13 1.09 21.08
CA VAL A 245 4.20 0.59 22.12
C VAL A 245 2.89 0.09 21.49
N VAL A 246 2.34 0.82 20.50
CA VAL A 246 1.13 0.41 19.78
C VAL A 246 1.34 -0.89 19.00
N VAL A 247 2.49 -1.04 18.32
CA VAL A 247 2.82 -2.27 17.57
C VAL A 247 3.02 -3.46 18.51
N ILE A 248 3.74 -3.27 19.63
CA ILE A 248 3.91 -4.32 20.66
C ILE A 248 2.55 -4.74 21.22
N PHE A 249 1.68 -3.78 21.56
CA PHE A 249 0.35 -4.07 22.09
C PHE A 249 -0.53 -4.81 21.07
N ALA A 250 -0.46 -4.44 19.78
CA ALA A 250 -1.11 -5.21 18.72
C ALA A 250 -0.57 -6.65 18.65
N GLY A 251 0.75 -6.81 18.71
CA GLY A 251 1.44 -8.11 18.72
C GLY A 251 0.98 -9.02 19.86
N ILE A 252 0.87 -8.50 21.08
CA ILE A 252 0.39 -9.25 22.25
C ILE A 252 -1.04 -9.74 22.01
N LEU A 253 -1.94 -8.88 21.56
CA LEU A 253 -3.34 -9.25 21.28
C LEU A 253 -3.45 -10.25 20.12
N THR A 254 -2.61 -10.12 19.08
CA THR A 254 -2.53 -11.09 17.99
C THR A 254 -2.05 -12.44 18.51
N PHE A 255 -1.06 -12.46 19.41
CA PHE A 255 -0.57 -13.68 20.05
C PHE A 255 -1.64 -14.36 20.91
N GLU A 256 -2.36 -13.62 21.77
CA GLU A 256 -3.51 -14.14 22.52
C GLU A 256 -4.57 -14.73 21.58
N SER A 257 -4.86 -14.03 20.47
CA SER A 257 -5.81 -14.50 19.45
C SER A 257 -5.35 -15.79 18.75
N ILE A 258 -4.04 -16.04 18.64
CA ILE A 258 -3.48 -17.32 18.16
C ILE A 258 -3.81 -18.45 19.15
N LEU A 259 -3.59 -18.21 20.44
CA LEU A 259 -3.85 -19.19 21.51
C LEU A 259 -5.34 -19.53 21.59
N GLU A 260 -6.20 -18.51 21.59
CA GLU A 260 -7.66 -18.67 21.65
C GLU A 260 -8.28 -19.12 20.32
N LYS A 261 -7.52 -19.13 19.23
CA LYS A 261 -7.99 -19.39 17.86
C LYS A 261 -9.19 -18.50 17.46
N LYS A 262 -9.22 -17.25 17.96
CA LYS A 262 -10.33 -16.31 17.73
C LYS A 262 -9.79 -14.95 17.31
N ILE A 263 -10.32 -14.40 16.22
CA ILE A 263 -9.88 -13.10 15.73
C ILE A 263 -10.67 -11.98 16.42
N SER A 264 -9.95 -11.03 17.01
CA SER A 264 -10.53 -9.84 17.62
C SER A 264 -10.55 -8.65 16.64
N TYR A 265 -11.68 -7.96 16.53
CA TYR A 265 -11.80 -6.70 15.77
C TYR A 265 -10.93 -5.57 16.37
N LYS A 266 -10.58 -5.68 17.66
CA LYS A 266 -9.74 -4.69 18.34
C LYS A 266 -8.36 -4.58 17.69
N ILE A 267 -7.74 -5.71 17.31
CA ILE A 267 -6.41 -5.75 16.67
C ILE A 267 -6.41 -4.93 15.37
N TYR A 268 -7.43 -5.12 14.52
CA TYR A 268 -7.56 -4.35 13.28
C TYR A 268 -7.60 -2.83 13.50
N SER A 269 -8.27 -2.39 14.56
CA SER A 269 -8.39 -0.97 14.90
C SER A 269 -7.06 -0.41 15.42
N ILE A 270 -6.34 -1.18 16.23
CA ILE A 270 -5.02 -0.81 16.77
C ILE A 270 -3.99 -0.74 15.63
N LEU A 271 -3.95 -1.71 14.71
CA LEU A 271 -3.06 -1.65 13.55
C LEU A 271 -3.35 -0.45 12.64
N LYS A 272 -4.62 -0.10 12.46
CA LYS A 272 -4.99 1.12 11.72
C LYS A 272 -4.48 2.38 12.42
N PHE A 273 -4.53 2.40 13.76
CA PHE A 273 -4.00 3.51 14.56
C PHE A 273 -2.46 3.56 14.51
N GLY A 274 -1.77 2.42 14.56
CA GLY A 274 -0.32 2.33 14.35
C GLY A 274 0.13 2.94 13.03
N ILE A 275 -0.52 2.57 11.92
CA ILE A 275 -0.25 3.17 10.60
C ILE A 275 -0.47 4.69 10.63
N LEU A 276 -1.52 5.18 11.30
CA LEU A 276 -1.77 6.62 11.41
C LEU A 276 -0.65 7.34 12.17
N ILE A 277 -0.14 6.76 13.25
CA ILE A 277 0.99 7.31 14.02
C ILE A 277 2.23 7.41 13.12
N GLU A 278 2.56 6.35 12.37
CA GLU A 278 3.71 6.36 11.45
C GLU A 278 3.58 7.44 10.37
N LEU A 279 2.37 7.69 9.87
CA LEU A 279 2.13 8.79 8.93
C LEU A 279 2.31 10.16 9.60
N ILE A 280 1.89 10.34 10.85
CA ILE A 280 2.14 11.59 11.59
C ILE A 280 3.64 11.80 11.80
N ILE A 281 4.37 10.74 12.13
CA ILE A 281 5.83 10.80 12.27
C ILE A 281 6.49 11.26 10.96
N LEU A 282 6.08 10.70 9.82
CA LEU A 282 6.55 11.13 8.50
C LEU A 282 6.24 12.61 8.20
N LEU A 283 5.18 13.22 8.76
CA LEU A 283 4.96 14.67 8.59
C LEU A 283 6.00 15.51 9.35
N LEU A 284 6.45 15.03 10.51
CA LEU A 284 7.39 15.74 11.36
C LEU A 284 8.83 15.64 10.88
N ILE A 285 9.19 14.55 10.18
CA ILE A 285 10.51 14.43 9.56
C ILE A 285 10.63 15.36 8.35
N GLY A 286 9.55 15.43 7.56
CA GLY A 286 9.51 16.25 6.36
C GLY A 286 9.38 17.73 6.63
N SER A 287 9.01 18.16 7.84
CA SER A 287 8.85 19.59 8.22
C SER A 287 10.19 20.25 8.51
#